data_AF-A0A2A8HMC4-F1
#
_entry.id   AF-A0A2A8HMC4-F1
#
_cell.length_a   1.000
_cell.length_b   1.000
_cell.length_c   1.000
_cell.angle_alpha   90.00
_cell.angle_beta   90.00
_cell.angle_gamma   90.00
#
_symmetry.space_group_name_H-M   'P 1'
#
loop_
_entity.id
_entity.type
_entity.pdbx_description
1 polymer ?
#
loop_
_entity_poly.entity_id
_entity_poly.type
_entity_poly.pdbx_seq_one_letter_code
_entity_poly.pdbx_strand_id
1 'polypeptide(L)'
;MNKLKNAIQNNTFSVDELSEISKKMSDLGITKEYNEALIKIDFGKYLRGLIGDPPAAMIKPHAHHILFKKGLRQKQQELVREGQEILRRYGIDPIIGKENLVWAPNAVIGQHSFDALENVVTRLRAVEFEGGELDDIVEALEELGELASRR
;
A
#
# COMPACT_ATOMS: atom_id res chain seq x y z
N MET A 1 11.70 17.62 -3.18
CA MET A 1 11.05 16.30 -3.27
C MET A 1 12.02 15.12 -3.51
N ASN A 2 12.94 15.18 -4.48
CA ASN A 2 13.83 14.03 -4.79
C ASN A 2 14.68 13.51 -3.61
N LYS A 3 15.25 14.41 -2.78
CA LYS A 3 16.00 13.97 -1.58
C LYS A 3 15.12 13.20 -0.59
N LEU A 4 13.89 13.69 -0.34
CA LEU A 4 12.94 13.09 0.57
C LEU A 4 12.50 11.69 0.11
N LYS A 5 12.06 11.55 -1.14
CA LYS A 5 11.64 10.23 -1.66
C LYS A 5 12.78 9.21 -1.65
N ASN A 6 14.02 9.66 -1.89
CA ASN A 6 15.20 8.79 -1.83
C ASN A 6 15.48 8.34 -0.40
N ALA A 7 15.35 9.24 0.59
CA ALA A 7 15.50 8.92 2.00
C ALA A 7 14.43 7.88 2.45
N ILE A 8 13.16 8.11 2.08
CA ILE A 8 12.05 7.17 2.33
C ILE A 8 12.33 5.80 1.69
N GLN A 9 12.72 5.75 0.41
CA GLN A 9 13.06 4.51 -0.30
C GLN A 9 14.19 3.72 0.37
N ASN A 10 15.09 4.40 1.08
CA ASN A 10 16.22 3.78 1.79
C ASN A 10 15.92 3.54 3.28
N ASN A 11 14.64 3.62 3.69
CA ASN A 11 14.19 3.33 5.05
C ASN A 11 14.93 4.15 6.12
N THR A 12 15.28 5.41 5.81
CA THR A 12 16.01 6.29 6.74
C THR A 12 15.14 6.91 7.82
N PHE A 13 13.82 6.75 7.71
CA PHE A 13 12.82 7.28 8.63
C PHE A 13 12.09 6.12 9.30
N SER A 14 11.82 6.28 10.59
CA SER A 14 10.88 5.46 11.35
C SER A 14 9.43 5.68 10.88
N VAL A 15 8.52 4.80 11.30
CA VAL A 15 7.08 4.91 10.98
C VAL A 15 6.49 6.23 11.52
N ASP A 16 6.88 6.63 12.73
CA ASP A 16 6.42 7.87 13.34
C ASP A 16 6.89 9.10 12.54
N GLU A 17 8.16 9.12 12.14
CA GLU A 17 8.70 10.18 11.28
C GLU A 17 7.99 10.25 9.92
N LEU A 18 7.64 9.10 9.32
CA LEU A 18 6.88 9.05 8.08
C LEU A 18 5.47 9.63 8.25
N SER A 19 4.82 9.34 9.37
CA SER A 19 3.51 9.91 9.73
C SER A 19 3.59 11.43 9.89
N GLU A 20 4.59 11.93 10.61
CA GLU A 20 4.83 13.37 10.77
C GLU A 20 5.13 14.07 9.43
N ILE A 21 5.94 13.44 8.57
CA ILE A 21 6.21 13.94 7.22
C ILE A 21 4.91 14.02 6.43
N SER A 22 4.11 12.96 6.42
CA SER A 22 2.83 12.91 5.69
C SER A 22 1.87 14.01 6.17
N LYS A 23 1.72 14.17 7.49
CA LYS A 23 0.94 15.25 8.09
C LYS A 23 1.43 16.63 7.65
N LYS A 24 2.74 16.87 7.70
CA LYS A 24 3.34 18.14 7.26
C LYS A 24 3.11 18.42 5.77
N MET A 25 3.16 17.40 4.92
CA MET A 25 2.84 17.57 3.49
C MET A 25 1.37 17.94 3.28
N SER A 26 0.47 17.39 4.11
CA SER A 26 -0.95 17.75 4.14
C SER A 26 -1.18 19.18 4.60
N ASP A 27 -0.56 19.60 5.70
CA ASP A 27 -0.69 20.95 6.25
C ASP A 27 -0.16 22.01 5.27
N LEU A 28 0.81 21.65 4.43
CA LEU A 28 1.36 22.49 3.36
C LEU A 28 0.51 22.47 2.07
N GLY A 29 -0.55 21.65 2.00
CA GLY A 29 -1.40 21.53 0.82
C GLY A 29 -0.76 20.82 -0.37
N ILE A 30 0.30 20.03 -0.16
CA ILE A 30 1.09 19.37 -1.22
C ILE A 30 0.98 17.84 -1.19
N THR A 31 -0.09 17.30 -0.61
CA THR A 31 -0.33 15.84 -0.52
C THR A 31 -0.30 15.16 -1.88
N LYS A 32 -0.84 15.82 -2.92
CA LYS A 32 -0.87 15.25 -4.28
C LYS A 32 0.54 15.11 -4.85
N GLU A 33 1.34 16.16 -4.80
CA GLU A 33 2.71 16.21 -5.28
C GLU A 33 3.61 15.24 -4.49
N TYR A 34 3.37 15.12 -3.19
CA TYR A 34 4.03 14.14 -2.32
C TYR A 34 3.72 12.71 -2.76
N ASN A 35 2.44 12.36 -2.91
CA ASN A 35 2.00 11.02 -3.34
C ASN A 35 2.50 10.67 -4.74
N GLU A 36 2.43 11.62 -5.69
CA GLU A 36 2.94 11.44 -7.04
C GLU A 36 4.46 11.22 -7.09
N ALA A 37 5.20 11.78 -6.12
CA ALA A 37 6.62 11.52 -5.97
C ALA A 37 6.90 10.16 -5.34
N LEU A 38 6.14 9.74 -4.33
CA LEU A 38 6.28 8.45 -3.66
C LEU A 38 5.97 7.27 -4.58
N ILE A 39 4.95 7.36 -5.44
CA ILE A 39 4.59 6.29 -6.38
C ILE A 39 5.76 5.92 -7.33
N LYS A 40 6.75 6.81 -7.47
CA LYS A 40 7.92 6.64 -8.35
C LYS A 40 9.15 6.06 -7.65
N ILE A 41 9.08 5.69 -6.37
CA ILE A 41 10.19 5.01 -5.70
C ILE A 41 10.32 3.56 -6.16
N ASP A 42 11.50 2.98 -5.94
CA ASP A 42 11.72 1.54 -6.03
C ASP A 42 11.12 0.86 -4.78
N PHE A 43 9.88 0.36 -4.94
CA PHE A 43 9.17 -0.34 -3.88
C PHE A 43 9.81 -1.69 -3.53
N GLY A 44 10.52 -2.34 -4.46
CA GLY A 44 11.24 -3.58 -4.17
C GLY A 44 12.39 -3.30 -3.20
N LYS A 45 13.15 -2.22 -3.43
CA LYS A 45 14.17 -1.77 -2.49
C LYS A 45 13.58 -1.37 -1.14
N TYR A 46 12.51 -0.56 -1.17
CA TYR A 46 11.85 -0.08 0.04
C TYR A 46 11.32 -1.23 0.90
N LEU A 47 10.60 -2.18 0.31
CA LEU A 47 10.04 -3.33 1.01
C LEU A 47 11.13 -4.25 1.56
N ARG A 48 12.22 -4.46 0.80
CA ARG A 48 13.38 -5.21 1.30
C ARG A 48 13.96 -4.60 2.57
N GLY A 49 14.04 -3.28 2.66
CA GLY A 49 14.51 -2.61 3.87
C GLY A 49 13.53 -2.67 5.04
N LEU A 50 12.24 -2.88 4.78
CA LEU A 50 11.21 -3.03 5.82
C LEU A 50 11.15 -4.45 6.40
N ILE A 51 11.08 -5.46 5.53
CA ILE A 51 10.76 -6.85 5.94
C ILE A 51 11.80 -7.88 5.47
N GLY A 52 12.87 -7.45 4.82
CA GLY A 52 13.89 -8.33 4.28
C GLY A 52 13.59 -8.87 2.89
N ASP A 53 14.41 -9.82 2.45
CA ASP A 53 14.33 -10.40 1.11
C ASP A 53 13.03 -11.20 0.87
N PRO A 54 12.54 -11.26 -0.38
CA PRO A 54 11.41 -12.11 -0.72
C PRO A 54 11.74 -13.60 -0.45
N PRO A 55 10.71 -14.45 -0.25
CA PRO A 55 10.90 -15.88 -0.14
C PRO A 55 11.70 -16.45 -1.33
N ALA A 56 12.71 -17.29 -1.06
CA ALA A 56 13.64 -17.78 -2.08
C ALA A 56 12.97 -18.55 -3.23
N ALA A 57 11.84 -19.21 -2.95
CA ALA A 57 11.07 -19.96 -3.95
C ALA A 57 10.09 -19.10 -4.77
N MET A 58 9.91 -17.82 -4.43
CA MET A 58 8.94 -16.94 -5.09
C MET A 58 9.41 -16.60 -6.52
N ILE A 59 8.55 -16.87 -7.50
CA ILE A 59 8.87 -16.62 -8.91
C ILE A 59 8.67 -15.13 -9.24
N LYS A 60 9.73 -14.46 -9.70
CA LYS A 60 9.72 -13.03 -10.08
C LYS A 60 9.07 -12.17 -8.97
N PRO A 61 9.65 -12.16 -7.76
CA PRO A 61 9.08 -11.43 -6.64
C PRO A 61 9.02 -9.93 -6.93
N HIS A 62 7.95 -9.29 -6.53
CA HIS A 62 7.82 -7.83 -6.53
C HIS A 62 7.14 -7.36 -5.26
N ALA A 63 7.38 -6.09 -4.91
CA ALA A 63 6.62 -5.42 -3.87
C ALA A 63 5.21 -5.13 -4.39
N HIS A 64 4.25 -5.86 -3.84
CA HIS A 64 2.85 -5.77 -4.20
C HIS A 64 2.12 -4.88 -3.20
N HIS A 65 1.34 -3.95 -3.74
CA HIS A 65 0.38 -3.17 -3.00
C HIS A 65 -0.93 -3.96 -2.92
N ILE A 66 -1.34 -4.38 -1.72
CA ILE A 66 -2.56 -5.17 -1.48
C ILE A 66 -3.78 -4.38 -2.00
N LEU A 67 -3.99 -3.18 -1.45
CA LEU A 67 -4.79 -2.14 -2.08
C LEU A 67 -3.91 -1.36 -3.05
N PHE A 68 -4.33 -1.27 -4.33
CA PHE A 68 -3.50 -0.66 -5.36
C PHE A 68 -3.20 0.81 -5.11
N LYS A 69 -1.95 1.22 -5.35
CA LYS A 69 -1.55 2.63 -5.32
C LYS A 69 -2.15 3.48 -6.45
N LYS A 70 -2.52 2.87 -7.58
CA LYS A 70 -3.06 3.56 -8.77
C LYS A 70 -3.92 2.62 -9.62
N GLY A 71 -5.13 3.06 -9.98
CA GLY A 71 -5.99 2.39 -10.96
C GLY A 71 -5.68 2.78 -12.42
N LEU A 72 -5.94 1.88 -13.37
CA LEU A 72 -5.71 2.09 -14.80
C LEU A 72 -6.79 2.94 -15.46
N ARG A 73 -8.06 2.65 -15.17
CA ARG A 73 -9.25 3.29 -15.75
C ARG A 73 -10.10 3.94 -14.66
N GLN A 74 -11.01 4.84 -15.05
CA GLN A 74 -11.83 5.63 -14.13
C GLN A 74 -12.49 4.80 -13.01
N LYS A 75 -13.22 3.73 -13.35
CA LYS A 75 -13.86 2.85 -12.34
C LYS A 75 -12.86 2.27 -11.32
N GLN A 76 -11.70 1.83 -11.81
CA GLN A 76 -10.66 1.29 -10.94
C GLN A 76 -10.01 2.41 -10.10
N GLN A 77 -9.88 3.61 -10.63
CA GLN A 77 -9.34 4.78 -9.91
C GLN A 77 -10.29 5.25 -8.81
N GLU A 78 -11.60 5.24 -9.07
CA GLU A 78 -12.64 5.53 -8.07
C GLU A 78 -12.56 4.54 -6.93
N LEU A 79 -12.48 3.24 -7.25
CA LEU A 79 -12.39 2.18 -6.25
C LEU A 79 -11.06 2.21 -5.46
N VAL A 80 -9.94 2.50 -6.13
CA VAL A 80 -8.66 2.75 -5.44
C VAL A 80 -8.80 3.91 -4.46
N ARG A 81 -9.34 5.05 -4.90
CA ARG A 81 -9.50 6.24 -4.06
C ARG A 81 -10.32 5.93 -2.81
N GLU A 82 -11.44 5.23 -2.97
CA GLU A 82 -12.27 4.81 -1.85
C GLU A 82 -11.51 3.93 -0.86
N GLY A 83 -10.86 2.87 -1.34
CA GLY A 83 -10.04 2.02 -0.47
C GLY A 83 -8.95 2.81 0.26
N GLN A 84 -8.32 3.78 -0.42
CA GLN A 84 -7.30 4.62 0.19
C GLN A 84 -7.87 5.58 1.23
N GLU A 85 -9.12 6.03 1.05
CA GLU A 85 -9.83 6.82 2.06
C GLU A 85 -10.15 5.98 3.29
N ILE A 86 -10.53 4.71 3.14
CA ILE A 86 -10.69 3.77 4.26
C ILE A 86 -9.36 3.65 5.01
N LEU A 87 -8.27 3.26 4.34
CA LEU A 87 -6.97 3.09 4.99
C LEU A 87 -6.51 4.34 5.77
N ARG A 88 -6.72 5.54 5.22
CA ARG A 88 -6.37 6.80 5.90
C ARG A 88 -7.19 7.06 7.16
N ARG A 89 -8.46 6.66 7.23
CA ARG A 89 -9.27 6.80 8.46
C ARG A 89 -8.71 5.97 9.61
N TYR A 90 -8.05 4.86 9.29
CA TYR A 90 -7.34 4.01 10.23
C TYR A 90 -5.86 4.39 10.40
N GLY A 91 -5.41 5.50 9.82
CA GLY A 91 -4.01 5.96 9.96
C GLY A 91 -2.99 5.17 9.13
N ILE A 92 -3.44 4.30 8.21
CA ILE A 92 -2.56 3.55 7.31
C ILE A 92 -2.26 4.38 6.06
N ASP A 93 -0.98 4.58 5.77
CA ASP A 93 -0.56 5.22 4.51
C ASP A 93 -0.74 4.23 3.34
N PRO A 94 -1.60 4.54 2.35
CA PRO A 94 -1.90 3.59 1.27
C PRO A 94 -0.74 3.37 0.28
N ILE A 95 0.28 4.21 0.29
CA ILE A 95 1.40 4.15 -0.66
C ILE A 95 2.61 3.48 -0.03
N ILE A 96 3.00 3.91 1.18
CA ILE A 96 4.24 3.47 1.84
C ILE A 96 4.02 2.76 3.18
N GLY A 97 2.77 2.66 3.67
CA GLY A 97 2.44 1.87 4.85
C GLY A 97 2.82 0.41 4.65
N LYS A 98 3.56 -0.16 5.62
CA LYS A 98 4.05 -1.54 5.53
C LYS A 98 2.90 -2.55 5.49
N GLU A 99 1.79 -2.20 6.13
CA GLU A 99 0.56 -2.98 6.26
C GLU A 99 -0.07 -3.25 4.89
N ASN A 100 0.14 -2.33 3.93
CA ASN A 100 -0.41 -2.45 2.57
C ASN A 100 0.62 -3.02 1.56
N LEU A 101 1.74 -3.57 2.03
CA LEU A 101 2.85 -4.04 1.19
C LEU A 101 3.23 -5.49 1.52
N VAL A 102 3.35 -6.31 0.48
CA VAL A 102 3.78 -7.71 0.61
C VAL A 102 4.66 -8.14 -0.56
N TRP A 103 5.50 -9.15 -0.36
CA TRP A 103 6.13 -9.84 -1.49
C TRP A 103 5.11 -10.72 -2.19
N ALA A 104 4.98 -10.57 -3.51
CA ALA A 104 4.12 -11.44 -4.31
C ALA A 104 4.78 -11.78 -5.66
N PRO A 105 4.34 -12.86 -6.33
CA PRO A 105 4.86 -13.23 -7.65
C PRO A 105 4.26 -12.34 -8.75
N ASN A 106 5.10 -11.75 -9.61
CA ASN A 106 4.63 -10.83 -10.66
C ASN A 106 4.06 -11.55 -11.91
N ALA A 107 4.07 -12.89 -11.93
CA ALA A 107 3.67 -13.68 -13.10
C ALA A 107 2.19 -14.09 -13.10
N VAL A 108 1.41 -13.63 -12.11
CA VAL A 108 0.04 -14.13 -11.88
C VAL A 108 -1.00 -13.29 -12.63
N ILE A 109 -1.72 -13.94 -13.54
CA ILE A 109 -2.84 -13.33 -14.27
C ILE A 109 -3.96 -12.98 -13.28
N GLY A 110 -4.47 -11.76 -13.39
CA GLY A 110 -5.61 -11.29 -12.59
C GLY A 110 -5.27 -10.69 -11.23
N GLN A 111 -4.02 -10.78 -10.75
CA GLN A 111 -3.64 -10.18 -9.47
C GLN A 111 -3.75 -8.65 -9.44
N HIS A 112 -3.69 -8.00 -10.60
CA HIS A 112 -3.90 -6.56 -10.77
C HIS A 112 -5.23 -6.23 -11.48
N SER A 113 -6.22 -7.14 -11.43
CA SER A 113 -7.52 -6.95 -12.07
C SER A 113 -8.44 -6.01 -11.27
N PHE A 114 -9.57 -5.65 -11.89
CA PHE A 114 -10.64 -4.95 -11.18
C PHE A 114 -11.24 -5.82 -10.08
N ASP A 115 -11.53 -7.09 -10.35
CA ASP A 115 -12.13 -8.02 -9.38
C ASP A 115 -11.24 -8.24 -8.15
N ALA A 116 -9.91 -8.29 -8.35
CA ALA A 116 -8.96 -8.36 -7.24
C ALA A 116 -9.04 -7.12 -6.35
N LEU A 117 -9.11 -5.93 -6.96
CA LEU A 117 -9.28 -4.68 -6.22
C LEU A 117 -10.65 -4.60 -5.53
N GLU A 118 -11.71 -5.06 -6.19
CA GLU A 118 -13.07 -5.09 -5.62
C GLU A 118 -13.15 -6.01 -4.41
N ASN A 119 -12.48 -7.16 -4.44
CA ASN A 119 -12.38 -8.04 -3.29
C ASN A 119 -11.70 -7.35 -2.10
N VAL A 120 -10.57 -6.68 -2.33
CA VAL A 120 -9.84 -5.92 -1.29
C VAL A 120 -10.73 -4.84 -0.69
N VAL A 121 -11.32 -3.97 -1.52
CA VAL A 121 -12.16 -2.86 -1.03
C VAL A 121 -13.43 -3.37 -0.34
N THR A 122 -14.03 -4.45 -0.82
CA THR A 122 -15.20 -5.06 -0.17
C THR A 122 -14.86 -5.58 1.22
N ARG A 123 -13.70 -6.21 1.40
CA ARG A 123 -13.24 -6.66 2.72
C ARG A 123 -13.00 -5.47 3.67
N LEU A 124 -12.34 -4.41 3.19
CA LEU A 124 -12.12 -3.19 3.98
C LEU A 124 -13.43 -2.51 4.39
N ARG A 125 -14.41 -2.43 3.48
CA ARG A 125 -15.76 -1.92 3.79
C ARG A 125 -16.47 -2.75 4.84
N ALA A 126 -16.35 -4.07 4.78
CA ALA A 126 -16.99 -4.96 5.74
C ALA A 126 -16.47 -4.72 7.15
N VAL A 127 -15.15 -4.62 7.31
CA VAL A 127 -14.51 -4.29 8.60
C VAL A 127 -14.99 -2.94 9.11
N GLU A 128 -15.01 -1.89 8.26
CA GLU A 128 -15.49 -0.57 8.65
C GLU A 128 -16.99 -0.58 9.04
N PHE A 129 -17.82 -1.30 8.29
CA PHE A 129 -19.25 -1.42 8.56
C PHE A 129 -19.54 -2.13 9.89
N GLU A 130 -18.73 -3.12 10.25
CA GLU A 130 -18.80 -3.86 11.52
C GLU A 130 -18.25 -3.06 12.70
N GLY A 131 -17.70 -1.85 12.46
CA GLY A 131 -17.11 -1.02 13.49
C GLY A 131 -15.74 -1.51 13.95
N GLY A 132 -15.00 -2.21 13.08
CA GLY A 132 -13.65 -2.68 13.37
C GLY A 132 -12.68 -1.53 13.61
N GLU A 133 -11.62 -1.83 14.35
CA GLU A 133 -10.54 -0.93 14.73
C GLU A 133 -9.32 -1.12 13.80
N LEU A 134 -8.22 -0.40 14.08
CA LEU A 134 -6.99 -0.49 13.30
C LEU A 134 -6.51 -1.94 13.14
N ASP A 135 -6.49 -2.71 14.22
CA ASP A 135 -5.99 -4.09 14.21
C ASP A 135 -6.80 -4.98 13.26
N ASP A 136 -8.12 -4.79 13.17
CA ASP A 136 -9.00 -5.54 12.26
C ASP A 136 -8.72 -5.21 10.78
N ILE A 137 -8.41 -3.95 10.47
CA ILE A 137 -8.02 -3.53 9.12
C ILE A 137 -6.65 -4.11 8.75
N VAL A 138 -5.70 -4.14 9.69
CA VAL A 138 -4.38 -4.74 9.50
C VAL A 138 -4.53 -6.24 9.27
N GLU A 139 -5.31 -6.94 10.08
CA GLU A 139 -5.59 -8.38 9.92
C GLU A 139 -6.21 -8.66 8.54
N ALA A 140 -7.20 -7.86 8.11
CA ALA A 140 -7.78 -7.98 6.78
C ALA A 140 -6.75 -7.79 5.65
N LEU A 141 -5.84 -6.83 5.78
CA LEU A 141 -4.76 -6.63 4.82
C LEU A 141 -3.77 -7.80 4.84
N GLU A 142 -3.41 -8.32 6.01
CA GLU A 142 -2.54 -9.48 6.16
C GLU A 142 -3.14 -10.71 5.46
N GLU A 143 -4.42 -11.03 5.70
CA GLU A 143 -5.14 -12.11 5.02
C GLU A 143 -5.08 -11.96 3.49
N LEU A 144 -5.39 -10.75 2.98
CA LEU A 144 -5.36 -10.45 1.54
C LEU A 144 -3.93 -10.50 0.97
N GLY A 145 -2.94 -10.07 1.74
CA GLY A 145 -1.53 -10.12 1.40
C GLY A 145 -1.00 -11.55 1.32
N GLU A 146 -1.39 -12.42 2.26
CA GLU A 146 -1.09 -13.84 2.20
C GLU A 146 -1.67 -14.47 0.94
N LEU A 147 -2.95 -14.20 0.64
CA LEU A 147 -3.62 -14.67 -0.57
C LEU A 147 -2.90 -14.20 -1.83
N ALA A 148 -2.38 -12.96 -1.85
CA ALA A 148 -1.62 -12.42 -2.97
C ALA A 148 -0.23 -13.08 -3.09
N SER A 149 0.43 -13.39 -1.98
CA SER A 149 1.78 -13.96 -1.93
C SER A 149 1.85 -15.43 -2.37
N ARG A 150 0.75 -16.18 -2.22
CA ARG A 150 0.67 -17.64 -2.48
C ARG A 150 0.29 -18.02 -3.92
N ARG A 151 0.06 -17.05 -4.80
CA ARG A 151 -0.46 -17.30 -6.16
C ARG A 151 0.60 -17.77 -7.17
#